data_AF-A0A941RN11-F1
#
_entry.id   AF-A0A941RN11-F1
#
_cell.length_a   1.000
_cell.length_b   1.000
_cell.length_c   1.000
_cell.angle_alpha   90.00
_cell.angle_beta   90.00
_cell.angle_gamma   90.00
#
_symmetry.space_group_name_H-M   'P 1'
#
loop_
_entity.id
_entity.type
_entity.pdbx_description
1 polymer ?
#
loop_
_entity_poly.entity_id
_entity_poly.type
_entity_poly.pdbx_seq_one_letter_code
_entity_poly.pdbx_strand_id
1 'polypeptide(L)'
;MQVEHMRVTIVGLITPHVLRVIDLAKEAETGANVDFHLRDAVARTIDDLGHQHNAKDLLTAYIHGLETAAQEAGQFRKVYANALKAAAANAAGRLRQLD
;
A
#
# COMPACT_ATOMS: atom_id res chain seq x y z
N MET A 1 -9.63 -25.82 3.54
CA MET A 1 -8.76 -25.69 2.36
C MET A 1 -8.95 -24.40 1.55
N GLN A 2 -10.16 -23.82 1.42
CA GLN A 2 -10.36 -22.61 0.60
C GLN A 2 -9.69 -21.32 1.14
N VAL A 3 -9.50 -21.21 2.47
CA VAL A 3 -8.93 -20.01 3.11
C VAL A 3 -7.46 -19.77 2.73
N GLU A 4 -6.65 -20.81 2.57
CA GLU A 4 -5.24 -20.65 2.16
C GLU A 4 -5.09 -20.19 0.71
N HIS A 5 -5.89 -20.75 -0.21
CA HIS A 5 -5.89 -20.31 -1.60
C HIS A 5 -6.30 -18.84 -1.75
N MET A 6 -7.30 -18.39 -0.98
CA MET A 6 -7.73 -16.99 -0.99
C MET A 6 -6.63 -16.06 -0.48
N ARG A 7 -5.93 -16.41 0.61
CA ARG A 7 -4.79 -15.62 1.11
C ARG A 7 -3.66 -15.52 0.10
N VAL A 8 -3.28 -16.63 -0.54
CA VAL A 8 -2.23 -16.64 -1.57
C VAL A 8 -2.63 -15.76 -2.75
N THR A 9 -3.91 -15.78 -3.14
CA THR A 9 -4.44 -14.94 -4.22
C THR A 9 -4.39 -13.45 -3.84
N ILE A 10 -4.83 -13.10 -2.62
CA ILE A 10 -4.78 -11.73 -2.12
C ILE A 10 -3.33 -11.21 -2.10
N VAL A 11 -2.40 -12.00 -1.55
CA VAL A 11 -0.97 -11.63 -1.51
C VAL A 11 -0.44 -11.43 -2.94
N GLY A 12 -0.70 -12.36 -3.86
CA GLY A 12 -0.25 -12.25 -5.24
C GLY A 12 -0.79 -11.01 -5.96
N LEU A 13 -2.02 -10.59 -5.63
CA LEU A 13 -2.65 -9.40 -6.21
C LEU A 13 -2.10 -8.11 -5.61
N ILE A 14 -1.87 -8.02 -4.30
CA ILE A 14 -1.46 -6.78 -3.64
C ILE A 14 0.06 -6.54 -3.67
N THR A 15 0.87 -7.60 -3.71
CA THR A 15 2.34 -7.52 -3.67
C THR A 15 2.93 -6.55 -4.72
N PRO A 16 2.57 -6.59 -6.01
CA PRO A 16 3.15 -5.65 -6.99
C PRO A 16 2.83 -4.19 -6.67
N HIS A 17 1.67 -3.90 -6.08
CA HIS A 17 1.29 -2.55 -5.69
C HIS A 17 2.09 -2.06 -4.47
N VAL A 18 2.26 -2.93 -3.46
CA VAL A 18 3.09 -2.61 -2.29
C VAL A 18 4.54 -2.34 -2.70
N LEU A 19 5.12 -3.19 -3.55
CA LEU A 19 6.50 -3.01 -4.04
C LEU A 19 6.69 -1.68 -4.78
N ARG A 20 5.72 -1.29 -5.62
CA ARG A 20 5.77 0.00 -6.33
C ARG A 20 5.82 1.20 -5.38
N VAL A 21 5.04 1.17 -4.31
CA VAL A 21 5.05 2.26 -3.31
C VAL A 21 6.34 2.23 -2.48
N ILE A 22 6.87 1.05 -2.17
CA ILE A 22 8.17 0.88 -1.52
C ILE A 22 9.29 1.51 -2.36
N ASP A 23 9.29 1.32 -3.68
CA ASP A 23 10.33 1.88 -4.54
C ASP A 23 10.26 3.41 -4.61
N LEU A 24 9.06 3.99 -4.71
CA LEU A 24 8.88 5.45 -4.61
C LEU A 24 9.32 5.98 -3.24
N ALA A 25 9.01 5.26 -2.16
CA ALA A 25 9.43 5.66 -0.82
C ALA A 25 10.97 5.60 -0.64
N LYS A 26 11.66 4.68 -1.32
CA LYS A 26 13.14 4.63 -1.35
C LYS A 26 13.70 5.85 -2.09
N GLU A 27 13.11 6.23 -3.21
CA GLU A 27 13.53 7.43 -3.96
C GLU A 27 13.40 8.70 -3.10
N ALA A 28 12.37 8.79 -2.25
CA ALA A 28 12.21 9.90 -1.31
C ALA A 28 13.42 10.10 -0.38
N GLU A 29 14.08 9.00 0.03
CA GLU A 29 15.26 9.07 0.90
C GLU A 29 16.49 9.67 0.23
N THR A 30 16.52 9.68 -1.11
CA THR A 30 17.57 10.34 -1.89
C THR A 30 17.34 11.85 -2.05
N GLY A 31 16.24 12.37 -1.51
CA GLY A 31 15.84 13.77 -1.65
C GLY A 31 14.98 14.05 -2.89
N ALA A 32 14.59 13.02 -3.64
CA ALA A 32 13.65 13.17 -4.75
C ALA A 32 12.26 13.59 -4.25
N ASN A 33 11.61 14.52 -4.95
CA ASN A 33 10.23 14.89 -4.66
C ASN A 33 9.28 13.85 -5.28
N VAL A 34 8.88 12.87 -4.48
CA VAL A 34 8.02 11.76 -4.91
C VAL A 34 6.56 11.91 -4.52
N ASP A 35 6.15 13.01 -3.87
CA ASP A 35 4.83 13.15 -3.26
C ASP A 35 3.69 12.95 -4.27
N PHE A 36 3.84 13.55 -5.46
CA PHE A 36 2.88 13.38 -6.55
C PHE A 36 2.83 11.93 -7.04
N HIS A 37 3.99 11.32 -7.28
CA HIS A 37 4.10 9.94 -7.77
C HIS A 37 3.55 8.93 -6.76
N LEU A 38 3.81 9.15 -5.48
CA LEU A 38 3.31 8.31 -4.39
C LEU A 38 1.78 8.38 -4.31
N ARG A 39 1.21 9.60 -4.35
CA ARG A 39 -0.25 9.79 -4.33
C ARG A 39 -0.93 9.20 -5.57
N ASP A 40 -0.36 9.39 -6.76
CA ASP A 40 -0.86 8.82 -8.01
C ASP A 40 -0.80 7.27 -7.98
N ALA A 41 0.31 6.69 -7.54
CA ALA A 41 0.44 5.23 -7.43
C ALA A 41 -0.57 4.63 -6.44
N VAL A 42 -0.80 5.29 -5.30
CA VAL A 42 -1.80 4.87 -4.31
C VAL A 42 -3.21 5.00 -4.88
N ALA A 43 -3.53 6.12 -5.55
CA ALA A 43 -4.85 6.35 -6.14
C ALA A 43 -5.17 5.30 -7.22
N ARG A 44 -4.22 4.98 -8.10
CA ARG A 44 -4.38 3.93 -9.11
C ARG A 44 -4.57 2.55 -8.48
N THR A 45 -3.77 2.22 -7.46
CA THR A 45 -3.93 0.95 -6.73
C THR A 45 -5.31 0.85 -6.10
N ILE A 46 -5.79 1.93 -5.49
CA ILE A 46 -7.13 1.98 -4.90
C ILE A 46 -8.20 1.73 -5.96
N ASP A 47 -8.06 2.33 -7.14
CA ASP A 47 -8.98 2.14 -8.26
C ASP A 47 -8.94 0.69 -8.78
N ASP A 48 -7.74 0.16 -9.05
CA ASP A 48 -7.52 -1.21 -9.53
C ASP A 48 -8.13 -2.26 -8.59
N LEU A 49 -7.88 -2.13 -7.28
CA LEU A 49 -8.40 -3.04 -6.27
C LEU A 49 -9.89 -2.80 -5.98
N GLY A 50 -10.36 -1.56 -6.12
CA GLY A 50 -11.74 -1.15 -5.87
C GLY A 50 -12.76 -1.77 -6.84
N HIS A 51 -12.33 -2.13 -8.04
CA HIS A 51 -13.16 -2.79 -9.05
C HIS A 51 -13.32 -4.31 -8.84
N GLN A 52 -12.62 -4.90 -7.87
CA GLN A 52 -12.69 -6.34 -7.58
C GLN A 52 -13.86 -6.68 -6.65
N HIS A 53 -14.42 -7.88 -6.79
CA HIS A 53 -15.52 -8.36 -5.93
C HIS A 53 -15.13 -8.48 -4.45
N ASN A 54 -13.84 -8.63 -4.15
CA ASN A 54 -13.25 -8.68 -2.82
C ASN A 54 -12.46 -7.39 -2.47
N ALA A 55 -12.87 -6.24 -3.01
CA ALA A 55 -12.19 -4.95 -2.84
C ALA A 55 -11.84 -4.62 -1.39
N LYS A 56 -12.75 -4.88 -0.45
CA LYS A 56 -12.53 -4.61 0.99
C LYS A 56 -11.35 -5.41 1.56
N ASP A 57 -11.28 -6.70 1.25
CA ASP A 57 -10.20 -7.58 1.72
C ASP A 57 -8.86 -7.20 1.07
N LEU A 58 -8.88 -6.88 -0.23
CA LEU A 58 -7.69 -6.46 -0.97
C LEU A 58 -7.13 -5.13 -0.44
N LEU A 59 -7.98 -4.12 -0.23
CA LEU A 59 -7.57 -2.83 0.32
C LEU A 59 -7.06 -2.97 1.76
N THR A 60 -7.70 -3.80 2.57
CA THR A 60 -7.23 -4.09 3.94
C THR A 60 -5.84 -4.73 3.92
N ALA A 61 -5.62 -5.73 3.05
CA ALA A 61 -4.33 -6.39 2.91
C ALA A 61 -3.24 -5.43 2.38
N TYR A 62 -3.59 -4.58 1.42
CA TYR A 62 -2.70 -3.55 0.88
C TYR A 62 -2.27 -2.54 1.96
N ILE A 63 -3.22 -2.01 2.74
CA ILE A 63 -2.93 -1.10 3.87
C ILE A 63 -1.99 -1.78 4.86
N HIS A 64 -2.30 -3.02 5.25
CA HIS A 64 -1.47 -3.79 6.20
C HIS A 64 -0.05 -4.03 5.68
N GLY A 65 0.11 -4.27 4.37
CA GLY A 65 1.43 -4.40 3.75
C GLY A 65 2.26 -3.12 3.83
N LEU A 66 1.65 -1.96 3.59
CA LEU A 66 2.31 -0.65 3.73
C LEU A 66 2.69 -0.34 5.18
N GLU A 67 1.80 -0.64 6.13
CA GLU A 67 2.05 -0.43 7.56
C GLU A 67 3.18 -1.32 8.07
N THR A 68 3.21 -2.59 7.64
CA THR A 68 4.27 -3.54 7.98
C THR A 68 5.61 -3.05 7.43
N ALA A 69 5.67 -2.68 6.15
CA ALA A 69 6.89 -2.13 5.54
C ALA A 69 7.37 -0.84 6.24
N ALA A 70 6.44 0.00 6.72
CA ALA A 70 6.77 1.19 7.50
C ALA A 70 7.32 0.86 8.90
N GLN A 71 6.82 -0.20 9.53
CA GLN A 71 7.32 -0.68 10.82
C GLN A 71 8.72 -1.29 10.70
N GLU A 72 8.95 -2.11 9.67
CA GLU A 72 10.25 -2.75 9.39
C GLU A 72 11.36 -1.74 9.11
N ALA A 73 11.03 -0.59 8.53
CA ALA A 73 11.96 0.53 8.35
C ALA A 73 12.56 1.05 9.66
N GLY A 74 11.81 0.88 10.77
CA GLY A 74 12.21 1.30 12.10
C GLY A 74 12.55 2.79 12.19
N GLN A 75 13.41 3.14 13.15
CA GLN A 75 13.81 4.52 13.43
C GLN A 75 14.85 5.10 12.45
N PHE A 76 15.47 4.24 11.63
CA PHE A 76 16.61 4.62 10.78
C PHE A 76 16.19 5.22 9.44
N ARG A 77 15.01 4.85 8.93
CA ARG A 77 14.50 5.24 7.61
C ARG A 77 13.22 6.06 7.74
N LYS A 78 13.29 7.18 8.47
CA LYS A 78 12.11 8.00 8.84
C LYS A 78 11.35 8.55 7.64
N VAL A 79 12.05 9.03 6.62
CA VAL A 79 11.41 9.60 5.40
C VAL A 79 10.62 8.51 4.68
N TYR A 80 11.26 7.36 4.44
CA TYR A 80 10.61 6.17 3.87
C TYR A 80 9.41 5.71 4.69
N ALA A 81 9.57 5.56 6.01
CA ALA A 81 8.49 5.12 6.90
C ALA A 81 7.31 6.10 6.89
N ASN A 82 7.57 7.41 6.85
CA ASN A 82 6.53 8.43 6.77
C ASN A 82 5.80 8.41 5.42
N ALA A 83 6.51 8.20 4.31
CA ALA A 83 5.90 8.05 2.99
C ALA A 83 4.94 6.85 2.96
N LEU A 84 5.38 5.69 3.47
CA LEU A 84 4.54 4.49 3.56
C LEU A 84 3.31 4.69 4.45
N LYS A 85 3.46 5.33 5.62
CA LYS A 85 2.34 5.66 6.50
C LYS A 85 1.35 6.62 5.83
N ALA A 86 1.83 7.61 5.09
CA ALA A 86 0.98 8.53 4.34
C ALA A 86 0.19 7.79 3.23
N ALA A 87 0.83 6.86 2.53
CA ALA A 87 0.18 6.00 1.56
C ALA A 87 -0.92 5.12 2.21
N ALA A 88 -0.62 4.49 3.35
CA ALA A 88 -1.57 3.68 4.10
C ALA A 88 -2.77 4.50 4.58
N ALA A 89 -2.54 5.70 5.11
CA ALA A 89 -3.60 6.59 5.57
C ALA A 89 -4.55 7.04 4.44
N ASN A 90 -4.01 7.29 3.24
CA ASN A 90 -4.80 7.61 2.06
C ASN A 90 -5.71 6.42 1.67
N ALA A 91 -5.14 5.21 1.56
CA ALA A 91 -5.91 4.01 1.25
C ALA A 91 -6.98 3.69 2.32
N ALA A 92 -6.66 3.87 3.61
CA ALA A 92 -7.63 3.73 4.70
C ALA A 92 -8.78 4.74 4.60
N GLY A 93 -8.50 5.95 4.10
CA GLY A 93 -9.52 6.95 3.76
C GLY A 93 -10.54 6.44 2.76
N ARG A 94 -10.07 5.78 1.69
CA ARG A 94 -10.97 5.15 0.72
C ARG A 94 -11.73 3.98 1.32
N LEU A 95 -11.07 3.10 2.06
CA LEU A 95 -11.71 1.91 2.63
C LEU A 95 -12.95 2.28 3.46
N ARG A 96 -12.87 3.36 4.24
CA ARG A 96 -14.02 3.90 5.01
C ARG A 96 -15.17 4.42 4.16
N GLN A 97 -14.98 4.72 2.88
CA GLN A 97 -16.05 5.13 1.96
C GLN A 97 -16.75 3.91 1.31
N LEU A 98 -16.17 2.72 1.44
CA LEU A 98 -16.73 1.46 0.93
C LEU A 98 -17.52 0.69 1.99
N ASP A 99 -17.35 1.06 3.27
CA ASP A 99 -18.16 0.61 4.42
C ASP A 99 -19.46 1.42 4.54
#